data_AF-A0A0P7W7P2-F1
#
_entry.id   AF-A0A0P7W7P2-F1
#
_cell.length_a   1.000
_cell.length_b   1.000
_cell.length_c   1.000
_cell.angle_alpha   90.00
_cell.angle_beta   90.00
_cell.angle_gamma   90.00
#
_symmetry.space_group_name_H-M   'P 1'
#
loop_
_entity.id
_entity.type
_entity.pdbx_description
1 polymer ?
#
loop_
_entity_poly.entity_id
_entity_poly.type
_entity_poly.pdbx_seq_one_letter_code
_entity_poly.pdbx_strand_id
1 'polypeptide(L)'
;AGNYTFNRAKLMNVGFREAMREEDWDCLFFHDVDLIPEDDRNTYTCEAHPKHAAIAMDKFGYKLPYKMYFGGVSALTPQQYLRMNGFPNNYWGWGGEDDDIGLR
;
A
#
# COMPACT_ATOMS: atom_id res chain seq x y z
N ALA A 1 3.69 -20.17 11.67
CA ALA A 1 3.81 -19.51 10.34
C ALA A 1 4.35 -20.53 9.34
N GLY A 2 4.06 -20.38 8.05
CA GLY A 2 4.62 -21.25 7.00
C GLY A 2 6.10 -20.95 6.75
N ASN A 3 6.86 -21.93 6.25
CA ASN A 3 8.29 -21.80 5.91
C ASN A 3 8.56 -21.20 4.52
N TYR A 4 7.55 -20.55 3.91
CA TYR A 4 7.67 -19.97 2.59
C TYR A 4 8.04 -18.48 2.68
N THR A 5 8.73 -18.00 1.65
CA THR A 5 9.07 -16.57 1.53
C THR A 5 7.80 -15.73 1.50
N PHE A 6 7.78 -14.66 2.29
CA PHE A 6 6.68 -13.71 2.34
C PHE A 6 6.51 -12.95 1.01
N ASN A 7 5.27 -12.61 0.65
CA ASN A 7 4.95 -11.82 -0.53
C ASN A 7 3.87 -10.79 -0.17
N ARG A 8 4.34 -9.57 0.10
CA ARG A 8 3.52 -8.45 0.57
C ARG A 8 2.47 -8.04 -0.45
N ALA A 9 2.91 -7.68 -1.66
CA ALA A 9 2.03 -7.21 -2.74
C ALA A 9 0.97 -8.26 -3.13
N LYS A 10 1.32 -9.55 -3.15
CA LYS A 10 0.36 -10.61 -3.43
C LYS A 10 -0.71 -10.76 -2.35
N LEU A 11 -0.35 -10.64 -1.07
CA LEU A 11 -1.34 -10.66 0.01
C LEU A 11 -2.26 -9.44 -0.05
N MET A 12 -1.75 -8.28 -0.46
CA MET A 12 -2.56 -7.09 -0.71
C MET A 12 -3.56 -7.31 -1.85
N ASN A 13 -3.18 -7.97 -2.95
CA ASN A 13 -4.11 -8.38 -4.02
C ASN A 13 -5.22 -9.31 -3.50
N VAL A 14 -4.87 -10.26 -2.62
CA VAL A 14 -5.85 -11.13 -1.98
C VAL A 14 -6.80 -10.31 -1.11
N GLY A 15 -6.27 -9.40 -0.30
CA GLY A 15 -7.04 -8.50 0.55
C GLY A 15 -8.05 -7.67 -0.25
N PHE A 16 -7.61 -7.05 -1.34
CA PHE A 16 -8.50 -6.33 -2.26
C PHE A 16 -9.64 -7.25 -2.74
N ARG A 17 -9.30 -8.42 -3.29
CA ARG A 17 -10.30 -9.31 -3.88
C ARG A 17 -11.32 -9.80 -2.86
N GLU A 18 -10.88 -10.19 -1.67
CA GLU A 18 -11.81 -10.68 -0.65
C GLU A 18 -12.62 -9.55 -0.01
N ALA A 19 -12.03 -8.38 0.25
CA ALA A 19 -12.77 -7.23 0.78
C ALA A 19 -13.89 -6.77 -0.16
N MET A 20 -13.62 -6.70 -1.47
CA MET A 20 -14.61 -6.33 -2.49
C MET A 20 -15.70 -7.39 -2.69
N ARG A 21 -15.58 -8.59 -2.10
CA ARG A 21 -16.64 -9.60 -2.08
C ARG A 21 -17.55 -9.47 -0.87
N GLU A 22 -17.06 -8.85 0.20
CA GLU A 22 -17.84 -8.62 1.42
C GLU A 22 -18.70 -7.37 1.29
N GLU A 23 -18.13 -6.28 0.78
CA GLU A 23 -18.81 -4.99 0.63
C GLU A 23 -18.28 -4.20 -0.58
N ASP A 24 -19.08 -3.25 -1.05
CA ASP A 24 -18.69 -2.28 -2.08
C ASP A 24 -17.87 -1.14 -1.47
N TRP A 25 -16.63 -1.43 -1.07
CA TRP A 25 -15.72 -0.43 -0.49
C TRP A 25 -15.29 0.62 -1.52
N ASP A 26 -15.42 1.90 -1.18
CA ASP A 26 -15.00 3.01 -2.05
C ASP A 26 -13.51 3.40 -1.90
N CYS A 27 -12.84 2.89 -0.86
CA CYS A 27 -11.46 3.21 -0.56
C CYS A 27 -10.74 2.06 0.13
N LEU A 28 -9.51 1.76 -0.33
CA LEU A 28 -8.67 0.70 0.19
C LEU A 28 -7.37 1.29 0.74
N PHE A 29 -7.04 0.96 1.98
CA PHE A 29 -5.74 1.25 2.58
C PHE A 29 -4.89 -0.02 2.61
N PHE A 30 -3.71 0.07 2.01
CA PHE A 30 -2.68 -0.95 2.05
C PHE A 30 -1.65 -0.55 3.08
N HIS A 31 -1.57 -1.29 4.18
CA HIS A 31 -0.98 -0.81 5.41
C HIS A 31 -0.05 -1.83 6.05
N ASP A 32 1.22 -1.46 6.24
CA ASP A 32 2.15 -2.28 7.04
C ASP A 32 1.74 -2.25 8.51
N VAL A 33 1.64 -3.41 9.14
CA VAL A 33 1.08 -3.57 10.50
C VAL A 33 1.89 -2.85 11.59
N ASP A 34 3.13 -2.49 11.30
CA ASP A 34 4.09 -1.87 12.22
C ASP A 34 4.17 -0.34 12.08
N LEU A 35 3.29 0.27 11.28
CA LEU A 35 3.20 1.73 11.14
C LEU A 35 1.98 2.28 11.89
N ILE A 36 2.14 3.41 12.56
CA ILE A 36 1.07 4.12 13.27
C ILE A 36 1.17 5.60 12.89
N PRO A 37 0.08 6.27 12.48
CA PRO A 37 0.11 7.71 12.22
C PRO A 37 0.30 8.47 13.54
N GLU A 38 1.25 9.40 13.57
CA GLU A 38 1.51 10.25 14.74
C GLU A 38 0.59 11.49 14.81
N ASP A 39 -0.17 11.76 13.74
CA ASP A 39 -1.01 12.95 13.58
C ASP A 39 -2.38 12.57 13.02
N ASP A 40 -3.45 12.93 13.73
CA ASP A 40 -4.84 12.63 13.37
C ASP A 40 -5.34 13.41 12.15
N ARG A 41 -4.59 14.44 11.72
CA ARG A 41 -4.84 15.16 10.47
C ARG A 41 -4.43 14.34 9.24
N ASN A 42 -3.67 13.24 9.40
CA ASN A 42 -3.43 12.27 8.33
C ASN A 42 -4.66 11.36 8.17
N THR A 43 -5.72 11.89 7.55
CA THR A 43 -7.00 11.18 7.44
C THR A 43 -6.94 9.95 6.55
N TYR A 44 -7.60 8.87 6.98
CA TYR A 44 -7.64 7.60 6.26
C TYR A 44 -8.75 7.59 5.21
N THR A 45 -8.59 8.45 4.22
CA THR A 45 -9.52 8.63 3.10
C THR A 45 -8.77 8.61 1.78
N CYS A 46 -9.39 8.10 0.72
CA CYS A 46 -8.85 8.13 -0.63
C CYS A 46 -9.05 9.52 -1.25
N GLU A 47 -8.23 9.84 -2.25
CA GLU A 47 -8.24 11.12 -2.96
C GLU A 47 -8.37 10.89 -4.48
N ALA A 48 -8.42 11.97 -5.25
CA ALA A 48 -8.51 11.90 -6.72
C ALA A 48 -7.31 11.18 -7.36
N HIS A 49 -6.16 11.18 -6.68
CA HIS A 49 -4.94 10.46 -7.04
C HIS A 49 -4.58 9.43 -5.96
N PRO A 50 -3.80 8.38 -6.29
CA PRO A 50 -3.26 7.47 -5.28
C PRO A 50 -2.55 8.24 -4.17
N LYS A 51 -2.90 7.96 -2.93
CA LYS A 51 -2.37 8.65 -1.75
C LYS A 51 -1.23 7.85 -1.14
N HIS A 52 -0.09 8.51 -0.89
CA HIS A 52 0.95 7.98 0.00
C HIS A 52 0.75 8.58 1.39
N ALA A 53 0.37 7.76 2.37
CA ALA A 53 0.04 8.23 3.72
C ALA A 53 1.26 8.18 4.66
N ALA A 54 2.28 7.38 4.36
CA ALA A 54 3.49 7.23 5.16
C ALA A 54 4.69 8.07 4.64
N ILE A 55 4.49 9.38 4.47
CA ILE A 55 5.48 10.27 3.83
C ILE A 55 6.68 10.64 4.73
N ALA A 56 6.52 10.53 6.06
CA ALA A 56 7.51 10.95 7.05
C ALA A 56 7.56 9.96 8.21
N MET A 57 8.27 8.84 8.02
CA MET A 57 8.46 7.81 9.04
C MET A 57 9.70 8.10 9.90
N ASP A 58 9.62 7.81 11.19
CA ASP A 58 10.70 7.94 12.18
C ASP A 58 11.98 7.19 11.77
N LYS A 59 11.85 5.96 11.24
CA LYS A 59 12.96 5.13 10.75
C LYS A 59 13.77 5.76 9.61
N PHE A 60 13.20 6.76 8.93
CA PHE A 60 13.84 7.54 7.88
C PHE A 60 14.13 8.99 8.30
N GLY A 61 14.06 9.28 9.60
CA GLY A 61 14.28 10.62 10.15
C GLY A 61 13.23 11.63 9.68
N TYR A 62 11.98 11.20 9.57
CA TYR A 62 10.84 12.01 9.10
C TYR A 62 11.06 12.63 7.71
N LYS A 63 11.82 11.92 6.86
CA LYS A 63 12.08 12.30 5.48
C LYS A 63 11.72 11.15 4.56
N LEU A 64 11.18 11.51 3.39
CA LEU A 64 10.95 10.53 2.34
C LEU A 64 12.31 9.99 1.85
N PRO A 65 12.51 8.66 1.73
CA PRO A 65 13.76 8.08 1.25
C PRO A 65 14.17 8.60 -0.14
N TYR A 66 13.20 8.72 -1.05
CA TYR A 66 13.34 9.29 -2.39
C TYR A 66 11.95 9.65 -2.95
N LYS A 67 11.91 10.52 -3.97
CA LYS A 67 10.68 11.15 -4.47
C LYS A 67 9.56 10.17 -4.88
N MET A 68 9.92 9.01 -5.43
CA MET A 68 8.96 8.01 -5.92
C MET A 68 8.63 6.92 -4.89
N TYR A 69 9.12 7.02 -3.66
CA TYR A 69 8.88 6.02 -2.63
C TYR A 69 7.38 5.93 -2.30
N PHE A 70 6.81 4.72 -2.42
CA PHE A 70 5.38 4.47 -2.22
C PHE A 70 5.10 3.32 -1.23
N GLY A 71 6.11 2.95 -0.42
CA GLY A 71 6.01 1.90 0.60
C GLY A 71 5.37 2.37 1.92
N GLY A 72 5.16 1.43 2.84
CA GLY A 72 4.56 1.70 4.15
C GLY A 72 3.03 1.68 4.11
N VAL A 73 2.43 2.85 3.90
CA VAL A 73 0.97 3.03 3.87
C VAL A 73 0.56 3.82 2.64
N SER A 74 -0.33 3.24 1.84
CA SER A 74 -0.92 3.89 0.67
C SER A 74 -2.42 3.64 0.59
N ALA A 75 -3.12 4.53 -0.12
CA ALA A 75 -4.56 4.40 -0.33
C ALA A 75 -4.93 4.59 -1.80
N LEU A 76 -5.82 3.72 -2.27
CA LEU A 76 -6.35 3.73 -3.63
C LEU A 76 -7.85 3.46 -3.61
N THR A 77 -8.58 4.15 -4.47
CA THR A 77 -9.94 3.76 -4.84
C THR A 77 -9.90 2.43 -5.61
N PRO A 78 -10.98 1.62 -5.61
CA PRO A 78 -11.04 0.42 -6.43
C PRO A 78 -10.77 0.68 -7.91
N GLN A 79 -11.23 1.83 -8.43
CA GLN A 79 -11.02 2.22 -9.81
C GLN A 79 -9.55 2.50 -10.11
N GLN A 80 -8.84 3.23 -9.24
CA GLN A 80 -7.39 3.43 -9.37
C GLN A 80 -6.64 2.09 -9.31
N TYR A 81 -7.02 1.21 -8.36
CA TYR A 81 -6.39 -0.10 -8.18
C TYR A 81 -6.59 -1.03 -9.38
N LEU A 82 -7.80 -1.07 -9.95
CA LEU A 82 -8.08 -1.88 -11.14
C LEU A 82 -7.41 -1.32 -12.39
N ARG A 83 -7.27 0.01 -12.51
CA ARG A 83 -6.60 0.65 -13.65
C ARG A 83 -5.12 0.27 -13.76
N MET A 84 -4.46 0.03 -12.63
CA MET A 84 -3.07 -0.46 -12.58
C MET A 84 -2.93 -1.99 -12.64
N ASN A 85 -4.03 -2.72 -12.82
CA ASN A 85 -4.08 -4.18 -12.74
C ASN A 85 -3.56 -4.73 -11.39
N GLY A 86 -3.90 -4.04 -10.30
CA GLY A 86 -3.45 -4.37 -8.95
C GLY A 86 -1.93 -4.30 -8.77
N PHE A 87 -1.44 -4.97 -7.73
CA PHE A 87 -0.02 -5.02 -7.38
C PHE A 87 0.69 -6.23 -7.99
N PRO A 88 2.03 -6.23 -8.15
CA PRO A 88 2.74 -7.37 -8.73
C PRO A 88 2.72 -8.61 -7.83
N ASN A 89 2.65 -9.80 -8.44
CA ASN A 89 2.54 -11.07 -7.71
C ASN A 89 3.86 -11.85 -7.60
N ASN A 90 4.92 -11.37 -8.22
CA ASN A 90 6.20 -12.07 -8.41
C ASN A 90 7.33 -11.58 -7.50
N TYR A 91 7.07 -10.61 -6.61
CA TYR A 91 8.03 -10.15 -5.60
C TYR A 91 7.97 -11.05 -4.37
N TRP A 92 8.94 -11.95 -4.25
CA TRP A 92 9.09 -12.84 -3.11
C TRP A 92 10.28 -12.37 -2.26
N GLY A 93 10.01 -11.97 -1.01
CA GLY A 93 11.00 -11.42 -0.10
C GLY A 93 10.88 -9.91 0.04
N TRP A 94 11.98 -9.27 0.44
CA TRP A 94 12.01 -7.84 0.74
C TRP A 94 12.44 -7.02 -0.47
N GLY A 95 11.57 -6.10 -0.90
CA GLY A 95 11.93 -4.91 -1.67
C GLY A 95 11.55 -4.91 -3.15
N GLY A 96 11.30 -3.70 -3.65
CA GLY A 96 11.10 -3.37 -5.06
C GLY A 96 9.66 -3.50 -5.56
N GLU A 97 8.75 -4.08 -4.78
CA GLU A 97 7.35 -4.17 -5.16
C GLU A 97 6.64 -2.81 -5.03
N ASP A 98 7.03 -2.01 -4.04
CA ASP A 98 6.55 -0.64 -3.83
C ASP A 98 7.03 0.32 -4.91
N ASP A 99 8.26 0.13 -5.40
CA ASP A 99 8.78 0.86 -6.56
C ASP A 99 8.01 0.53 -7.85
N ASP A 100 7.70 -0.75 -8.11
CA ASP A 100 6.85 -1.15 -9.25
C ASP A 100 5.45 -0.56 -9.12
N ILE A 101 4.86 -0.56 -7.93
CA ILE A 101 3.56 0.07 -7.66
C ILE A 101 3.63 1.57 -7.94
N GLY A 102 4.68 2.27 -7.51
CA GLY A 102 4.85 3.71 -7.73
C GLY A 102 5.05 4.12 -9.19
N LEU A 103 5.38 3.17 -10.08
CA LEU A 103 5.53 3.40 -11.53
C LEU A 103 4.27 3.13 -12.36
N ARG A 104 3.26 2.48 -11.77
CA ARG A 104 2.01 2.10 -12.44
C ARG A 104 0.93 3.19 -12.31
#